data_AF-A0AA37D5A3-F1
#
_entry.id   AF-A0AA37D5A3-F1
#
_cell.length_a   1.000
_cell.length_b   1.000
_cell.length_c   1.000
_cell.angle_alpha   90.00
_cell.angle_beta   90.00
_cell.angle_gamma   90.00
#
_symmetry.space_group_name_H-M   'P 1'
#
loop_
_entity.id
_entity.type
_entity.pdbx_description
1 polymer ?
#
loop_
_entity_poly.entity_id
_entity_poly.type
_entity_poly.pdbx_seq_one_letter_code
_entity_poly.pdbx_strand_id
1 'polypeptide(L)'
;MDDETEFLLPDNLTRTDSILRGLVDGIPEEDWQQVEVIGWLYQFYISEKKDQVMGKVVKSEDIPAATQLFTPNWIVKYLVQNSVGRQWLQTYPDSAIKSQMEYYIEPAEQSDEVNQQLKAITPESIEPETIKVLDPACGSGHILIEAYNVLKAIYEERGFRSRDIPKMILENNLYGLDIDDRAAQLSGFALMMMARDDDKRIFTRNVRLNVLSLQESNHIAYSGEVEQ
;
A
#
# COMPACT_ATOMS: atom_id res chain seq x y z
N MET A 1 -12.37 27.23 -16.20
CA MET A 1 -12.03 27.02 -17.62
C MET A 1 -10.60 27.51 -17.74
N ASP A 2 -9.59 26.70 -17.50
CA ASP A 2 -9.33 25.39 -18.09
C ASP A 2 -8.35 24.66 -17.17
N ASP A 3 -8.67 23.47 -16.69
CA ASP A 3 -7.68 22.59 -16.03
C ASP A 3 -8.05 21.10 -16.22
N GLU A 4 -8.63 20.78 -17.38
CA GLU A 4 -8.88 19.40 -17.79
C GLU A 4 -7.70 18.76 -18.52
N THR A 5 -6.57 19.46 -18.63
CA THR A 5 -5.34 18.95 -19.28
C THR A 5 -4.45 18.10 -18.38
N GLU A 6 -4.69 18.02 -17.06
CA GLU A 6 -3.84 17.24 -16.15
C GLU A 6 -4.15 15.73 -16.13
N PHE A 7 -5.15 15.27 -16.90
CA PHE A 7 -5.69 13.90 -16.81
C PHE A 7 -5.38 12.97 -17.97
N LEU A 8 -4.50 13.32 -18.90
CA LEU A 8 -4.18 12.44 -20.03
C LEU A 8 -2.67 12.19 -20.11
N LEU A 9 -2.29 10.90 -20.08
CA LEU A 9 -1.04 10.48 -20.72
C LEU A 9 -1.11 10.99 -22.17
N PRO A 10 -0.17 11.85 -22.61
CA PRO A 10 -0.31 12.50 -23.90
C PRO A 10 -0.32 11.47 -25.04
N ASP A 11 -1.12 11.73 -26.08
CA ASP A 11 -1.29 10.93 -27.31
C ASP A 11 0.03 10.65 -28.08
N ASN A 12 1.16 11.14 -27.57
CA ASN A 12 2.49 11.09 -28.17
C ASN A 12 3.38 9.96 -27.58
N LEU A 13 2.80 8.85 -27.15
CA LEU A 13 3.53 7.69 -26.59
C LEU A 13 4.66 7.13 -27.49
N THR A 14 4.59 7.37 -28.81
CA THR A 14 5.55 6.81 -29.78
C THR A 14 6.50 7.83 -30.39
N ARG A 15 6.48 9.10 -29.97
CA ARG A 15 7.36 10.13 -30.55
C ARG A 15 8.72 10.20 -29.85
N THR A 16 9.76 10.49 -30.63
CA THR A 16 11.17 10.60 -30.22
C THR A 16 11.44 11.69 -29.16
N ASP A 17 10.54 12.66 -29.04
CA ASP A 17 10.58 13.80 -28.11
C ASP A 17 9.61 13.64 -26.92
N SER A 18 9.06 12.44 -26.73
CA SER A 18 8.14 12.15 -25.63
C SER A 18 8.84 12.19 -24.28
N ILE A 19 8.20 12.81 -23.29
CA ILE A 19 8.61 12.78 -21.87
C ILE A 19 8.84 11.32 -21.41
N LEU A 20 8.06 10.38 -21.96
CA LEU A 20 8.20 8.95 -21.69
C LEU A 20 9.53 8.39 -22.18
N ARG A 21 10.08 8.88 -23.30
CA ARG A 21 11.39 8.44 -23.77
C ARG A 21 12.50 8.97 -22.89
N GLY A 22 12.39 10.20 -22.40
CA GLY A 22 13.32 10.74 -21.40
C GLY A 22 13.29 9.95 -20.08
N LEU A 23 12.11 9.49 -19.65
CA LEU A 23 11.97 8.64 -18.46
C LEU A 23 12.52 7.22 -18.70
N VAL A 24 12.17 6.58 -19.83
CA VAL A 24 12.62 5.23 -20.18
C VAL A 24 14.13 5.17 -20.43
N ASP A 25 14.70 6.17 -21.11
CA ASP A 25 16.15 6.22 -21.39
C ASP A 25 16.96 6.65 -20.15
N GLY A 26 16.32 7.33 -19.18
CA GLY A 26 16.95 7.86 -17.97
C GLY A 26 16.94 6.93 -16.76
N ILE A 27 16.07 5.91 -16.75
CA ILE A 27 15.94 4.95 -15.66
C ILE A 27 16.44 3.58 -16.15
N PRO A 28 17.40 2.96 -15.45
CA PRO A 28 17.89 1.62 -15.77
C PRO A 28 16.75 0.60 -15.94
N GLU A 29 16.87 -0.30 -16.93
CA GLU A 29 15.85 -1.33 -17.21
C GLU A 29 15.58 -2.25 -16.01
N GLU A 30 16.59 -2.47 -15.18
CA GLU A 30 16.50 -3.23 -13.93
C GLU A 30 15.59 -2.57 -12.88
N ASP A 31 15.59 -1.24 -12.81
CA ASP A 31 14.75 -0.51 -11.86
C ASP A 31 13.27 -0.65 -12.27
N TRP A 32 12.96 -0.61 -13.57
CA TRP A 32 11.59 -0.80 -14.06
C TRP A 32 10.97 -2.16 -13.71
N GLN A 33 11.76 -3.15 -13.31
CA GLN A 33 11.25 -4.44 -12.82
C GLN A 33 10.68 -4.35 -11.40
N GLN A 34 10.97 -3.27 -10.66
CA GLN A 34 10.44 -3.04 -9.33
C GLN A 34 9.21 -2.15 -9.40
N VAL A 35 8.06 -2.66 -8.95
CA VAL A 35 6.79 -1.91 -8.90
C VAL A 35 6.92 -0.66 -8.02
N GLU A 36 7.85 -0.68 -7.05
CA GLU A 36 8.18 0.44 -6.19
C GLU A 36 8.73 1.65 -6.93
N VAL A 37 9.28 1.52 -8.15
CA VAL A 37 9.81 2.66 -8.93
C VAL A 37 8.80 3.78 -9.11
N ILE A 38 7.51 3.43 -9.26
CA ILE A 38 6.44 4.42 -9.35
C ILE A 38 6.33 5.26 -8.07
N GLY A 39 6.51 4.61 -6.92
CA GLY A 39 6.55 5.27 -5.63
C GLY A 39 7.76 6.20 -5.48
N TRP A 40 8.89 5.89 -6.11
CA TRP A 40 10.11 6.72 -6.09
C TRP A 40 9.99 7.90 -7.05
N LEU A 41 9.39 7.69 -8.23
CA LEU A 41 9.05 8.75 -9.17
C LEU A 41 8.13 9.80 -8.56
N TYR A 42 7.12 9.36 -7.81
CA TYR A 42 6.23 10.29 -7.10
C TYR A 42 6.96 11.09 -6.02
N GLN A 43 7.84 10.44 -5.24
CA GLN A 43 8.66 11.14 -4.25
C GLN A 43 9.49 12.25 -4.90
N PHE A 44 10.13 11.96 -6.03
CA PHE A 44 10.91 12.93 -6.77
C PHE A 44 10.04 14.06 -7.35
N TYR A 45 8.86 13.74 -7.87
CA TYR A 45 7.93 14.74 -8.38
C TYR A 45 7.48 15.75 -7.30
N ILE A 46 7.27 15.28 -6.06
CA ILE A 46 6.81 16.17 -4.98
C ILE A 46 7.95 16.86 -4.23
N SER A 47 9.19 16.36 -4.28
CA SER A 47 10.30 17.01 -3.57
C SER A 47 10.48 18.48 -3.96
N GLU A 48 10.28 18.82 -5.25
CA GLU A 48 10.35 20.22 -5.70
C GLU A 48 9.23 21.09 -5.11
N LYS A 49 7.99 20.58 -5.03
CA LYS A 49 6.87 21.29 -4.39
C LYS A 49 7.09 21.45 -2.89
N LYS A 50 7.61 20.41 -2.23
CA LYS A 50 7.93 20.42 -0.80
C LYS A 50 8.95 21.52 -0.45
N ASP A 51 10.01 21.65 -1.22
CA ASP A 51 11.04 22.69 -1.01
C ASP A 51 10.48 24.12 -1.16
N GLN A 52 9.46 24.31 -2.02
CA GLN A 52 8.84 25.62 -2.25
C GLN A 52 7.94 26.09 -1.09
N VAL A 53 7.33 25.13 -0.37
CA VAL A 53 6.38 25.39 0.73
C VAL A 53 7.03 25.26 2.12
N MET A 54 8.17 24.59 2.22
CA MET A 54 8.92 24.46 3.47
C MET A 54 9.36 25.83 4.03
N GLY A 55 9.04 26.08 5.29
CA GLY A 55 9.42 27.31 6.00
C GLY A 55 8.48 28.51 5.79
N LYS A 56 7.35 28.34 5.09
CA LYS A 56 6.30 29.36 4.93
C LYS A 56 5.05 28.99 5.73
N VAL A 57 4.12 29.94 5.90
CA VAL A 57 2.77 29.65 6.40
C VAL A 57 2.08 28.76 5.37
N VAL A 58 1.85 27.50 5.74
CA VAL A 58 1.30 26.47 4.86
C VAL A 58 -0.21 26.68 4.75
N LYS A 59 -0.71 26.89 3.52
CA LYS A 59 -2.15 26.89 3.24
C LYS A 59 -2.67 25.45 3.23
N SER A 60 -3.98 25.25 3.42
CA SER A 60 -4.57 23.90 3.44
C SER A 60 -4.22 23.05 2.21
N GLU A 61 -4.16 23.68 1.03
CA GLU A 61 -3.77 23.06 -0.25
C GLU A 61 -2.33 22.53 -0.27
N ASP A 62 -1.43 23.08 0.55
CA ASP A 62 -0.01 22.77 0.58
C ASP A 62 0.37 21.80 1.72
N ILE A 63 -0.59 21.43 2.58
CA ILE A 63 -0.35 20.52 3.72
C ILE A 63 0.23 19.17 3.26
N PRO A 64 -0.30 18.48 2.23
CA PRO A 64 0.23 17.18 1.82
C PRO A 64 1.70 17.24 1.40
N ALA A 65 2.10 18.29 0.68
CA ALA A 65 3.49 18.48 0.24
C ALA A 65 4.41 18.81 1.43
N ALA A 66 3.96 19.62 2.38
CA ALA A 66 4.76 20.06 3.52
C ALA A 66 5.02 18.94 4.55
N THR A 67 4.08 18.00 4.72
CA THR A 67 4.14 16.95 5.76
C THR A 67 4.61 15.59 5.26
N GLN A 68 4.90 15.44 3.97
CA GLN A 68 5.30 14.16 3.40
C GLN A 68 6.65 13.68 3.97
N LEU A 69 6.60 12.54 4.67
CA LEU A 69 7.74 11.82 5.21
C LEU A 69 7.74 10.41 4.62
N PHE A 70 8.88 9.99 4.10
CA PHE A 70 9.02 8.66 3.51
C PHE A 70 9.50 7.64 4.55
N THR A 71 8.91 6.46 4.54
CA THR A 71 9.33 5.33 5.37
C THR A 71 10.35 4.49 4.60
N PRO A 72 11.62 4.41 5.05
CA PRO A 72 12.61 3.54 4.43
C PRO A 72 12.13 2.10 4.30
N ASN A 73 12.50 1.41 3.21
CA ASN A 73 12.02 0.06 2.88
C ASN A 73 12.20 -0.94 4.06
N TRP A 74 13.36 -0.94 4.73
CA TRP A 74 13.58 -1.83 5.87
C TRP A 74 12.60 -1.60 7.03
N ILE A 75 12.14 -0.35 7.26
CA ILE A 75 11.13 -0.05 8.28
C ILE A 75 9.77 -0.58 7.83
N VAL A 76 9.43 -0.43 6.54
CA VAL A 76 8.18 -0.97 5.97
C VAL A 76 8.12 -2.49 6.18
N LYS A 77 9.17 -3.20 5.74
CA LYS A 77 9.32 -4.65 5.95
C LYS A 77 9.23 -5.04 7.41
N TYR A 78 9.97 -4.34 8.27
CA TYR A 78 9.94 -4.55 9.71
C TYR A 78 8.51 -4.43 10.28
N LEU A 79 7.78 -3.37 9.95
CA LEU A 79 6.43 -3.12 10.46
C LEU A 79 5.45 -4.20 10.00
N VAL A 80 5.46 -4.56 8.71
CA VAL A 80 4.51 -5.54 8.16
C VAL A 80 4.81 -6.95 8.66
N GLN A 81 6.08 -7.37 8.63
CA GLN A 81 6.48 -8.71 9.06
C GLN A 81 6.20 -8.93 10.54
N ASN A 82 6.37 -7.90 11.38
CA ASN A 82 6.08 -7.98 12.82
C ASN A 82 4.62 -7.64 13.19
N SER A 83 3.75 -7.38 12.22
CA SER A 83 2.30 -7.22 12.42
C SER A 83 1.53 -8.35 11.74
N VAL A 84 1.42 -8.34 10.41
CA VAL A 84 0.72 -9.36 9.60
C VAL A 84 1.39 -10.72 9.76
N GLY A 85 2.70 -10.77 9.54
CA GLY A 85 3.48 -12.02 9.66
C GLY A 85 3.45 -12.57 11.08
N ARG A 86 3.56 -11.69 12.09
CA ARG A 86 3.45 -12.07 13.50
C ARG A 86 2.09 -12.62 13.87
N GLN A 87 1.00 -12.01 13.39
CA GLN A 87 -0.35 -12.52 13.63
C GLN A 87 -0.50 -13.94 13.08
N TRP A 88 0.01 -14.19 11.87
CA TRP A 88 0.00 -15.54 11.29
C TRP A 88 0.82 -16.53 12.12
N LEU A 89 2.05 -16.17 12.49
CA LEU A 89 2.94 -17.04 13.27
C LEU A 89 2.49 -17.27 14.72
N GLN A 90 1.66 -16.42 15.29
CA GLN A 90 1.04 -16.68 16.58
C GLN A 90 0.11 -17.90 16.51
N THR A 91 -0.67 -18.03 15.43
CA THR A 91 -1.57 -19.18 15.22
C THR A 91 -0.86 -20.38 14.61
N TYR A 92 0.12 -20.15 13.71
CA TYR A 92 0.88 -21.20 13.03
C TYR A 92 2.40 -21.04 13.26
N PRO A 93 2.93 -21.38 14.46
CA PRO A 93 4.33 -21.14 14.81
C PRO A 93 5.36 -21.83 13.91
N ASP A 94 4.98 -22.97 13.32
CA ASP A 94 5.82 -23.79 12.44
C ASP A 94 5.69 -23.41 10.95
N SER A 95 4.99 -22.32 10.63
CA SER A 95 4.80 -21.83 9.26
C SER A 95 6.14 -21.52 8.58
N ALA A 96 6.25 -21.95 7.32
CA ALA A 96 7.46 -21.80 6.52
C ALA A 96 7.68 -20.34 6.08
N ILE A 97 6.64 -19.50 6.10
CA ILE A 97 6.74 -18.09 5.69
C ILE A 97 7.74 -17.31 6.55
N LYS A 98 8.01 -17.75 7.79
CA LYS A 98 9.02 -17.15 8.68
C LYS A 98 10.38 -17.01 8.00
N SER A 99 10.77 -18.00 7.19
CA SER A 99 12.04 -17.98 6.44
C SER A 99 12.14 -16.89 5.37
N GLN A 100 11.00 -16.31 4.97
CA GLN A 100 10.89 -15.26 3.96
C GLN A 100 10.86 -13.86 4.58
N MET A 101 10.80 -13.76 5.92
CA MET A 101 10.65 -12.49 6.65
C MET A 101 11.97 -12.06 7.29
N GLU A 102 12.83 -11.40 6.49
CA GLU A 102 14.18 -10.92 6.87
C GLU A 102 14.22 -10.10 8.17
N TYR A 103 13.18 -9.29 8.44
CA TYR A 103 13.10 -8.35 9.56
C TYR A 103 12.15 -8.82 10.66
N TYR A 104 11.70 -10.08 10.63
CA TYR A 104 10.87 -10.64 11.70
C TYR A 104 11.67 -10.81 13.00
N ILE A 105 11.11 -10.34 14.12
CA ILE A 105 11.67 -10.53 15.45
C ILE A 105 10.96 -11.66 16.17
N GLU A 106 11.71 -12.69 16.55
CA GLU A 106 11.20 -13.75 17.41
C GLU A 106 10.82 -13.21 18.78
N PRO A 107 9.63 -13.58 19.31
CA PRO A 107 9.26 -13.24 20.68
C PRO A 107 10.30 -13.79 21.66
N ALA A 108 10.75 -12.94 22.59
CA ALA A 108 11.59 -13.39 23.70
C ALA A 108 10.83 -14.40 24.57
N GLU A 109 11.56 -15.33 25.20
CA GLU A 109 10.99 -16.28 26.17
C GLU A 109 10.15 -15.53 27.23
N GLN A 110 8.91 -15.98 27.40
CA GLN A 110 7.98 -15.44 28.39
C GLN A 110 7.77 -16.46 29.51
N SER A 111 7.30 -15.99 30.67
CA SER A 111 6.88 -16.89 31.75
C SER A 111 5.71 -17.79 31.32
N ASP A 112 5.56 -18.94 31.99
CA ASP A 112 4.49 -19.89 31.70
C ASP A 112 3.09 -19.27 31.81
N GLU A 113 2.90 -18.36 32.76
CA GLU A 113 1.64 -17.64 32.96
C GLU A 113 1.31 -16.76 31.74
N VAL A 114 2.28 -16.01 31.22
CA VAL A 114 2.10 -15.18 30.02
C VAL A 114 1.83 -16.04 28.80
N ASN A 115 2.55 -17.17 28.65
CA ASN A 115 2.31 -18.11 27.55
C ASN A 115 0.90 -18.71 27.57
N GLN A 116 0.36 -19.00 28.76
CA GLN A 116 -1.02 -19.48 28.91
C GLN A 116 -2.04 -18.40 28.52
N GLN A 117 -1.82 -17.15 28.93
CA GLN A 117 -2.68 -16.02 28.53
C GLN A 117 -2.65 -15.80 27.01
N LEU A 118 -1.46 -15.84 26.40
CA LEU A 118 -1.28 -15.71 24.96
C LEU A 118 -2.02 -16.83 24.21
N LYS A 119 -1.90 -18.08 24.67
CA LYS A 119 -2.65 -19.21 24.09
C LYS A 119 -4.17 -19.05 24.20
N ALA A 120 -4.67 -18.47 25.29
CA ALA A 120 -6.11 -18.29 25.49
C ALA A 120 -6.73 -17.23 24.57
N ILE A 121 -5.95 -16.22 24.16
CA ILE A 121 -6.43 -15.15 23.26
C ILE A 121 -6.08 -15.39 21.79
N THR A 122 -5.14 -16.31 21.50
CA THR A 122 -4.75 -16.64 20.13
C THR A 122 -5.77 -17.63 19.55
N PRO A 123 -6.36 -17.33 18.39
CA PRO A 123 -7.30 -18.25 17.76
C PRO A 123 -6.60 -19.54 17.30
N GLU A 124 -7.30 -20.67 17.36
CA GLU A 124 -6.79 -21.98 16.92
C GLU A 124 -6.56 -22.05 15.40
N SER A 125 -7.28 -21.24 14.63
CA SER A 125 -7.14 -21.14 13.17
C SER A 125 -7.52 -19.73 12.70
N ILE A 126 -6.82 -19.25 11.67
CA ILE A 126 -7.11 -17.98 11.00
C ILE A 126 -7.18 -18.27 9.50
N GLU A 127 -8.27 -17.88 8.85
CA GLU A 127 -8.32 -17.92 7.38
C GLU A 127 -7.68 -16.64 6.80
N PRO A 128 -6.84 -16.75 5.76
CA PRO A 128 -6.13 -15.61 5.18
C PRO A 128 -7.04 -14.42 4.84
N GLU A 129 -8.24 -14.67 4.32
CA GLU A 129 -9.24 -13.67 3.94
C GLU A 129 -9.74 -12.80 5.11
N THR A 130 -9.57 -13.28 6.35
CA THR A 130 -10.03 -12.59 7.56
C THR A 130 -9.03 -11.55 8.07
N ILE A 131 -7.77 -11.62 7.63
CA ILE A 131 -6.73 -10.66 8.02
C ILE A 131 -6.99 -9.32 7.31
N LYS A 132 -7.22 -8.24 8.05
CA LYS A 132 -7.46 -6.91 7.49
C LYS A 132 -6.28 -5.99 7.79
N VAL A 133 -5.71 -5.39 6.76
CA VAL A 133 -4.60 -4.44 6.85
C VAL A 133 -5.11 -3.07 6.43
N LEU A 134 -5.08 -2.12 7.37
CA LEU A 134 -5.43 -0.74 7.11
C LEU A 134 -4.17 0.13 7.22
N ASP A 135 -3.88 0.85 6.15
CA ASP A 135 -2.92 1.95 6.15
C ASP A 135 -3.69 3.28 6.01
N PRO A 136 -3.86 4.06 7.09
CA PRO A 136 -4.70 5.26 7.08
C PRO A 136 -4.03 6.50 6.47
N ALA A 137 -2.75 6.40 6.07
CA ALA A 137 -1.99 7.47 5.42
C ALA A 137 -1.03 6.83 4.40
N CYS A 138 -1.62 6.12 3.44
CA CYS A 138 -0.91 5.12 2.65
C CYS A 138 0.12 5.68 1.67
N GLY A 139 0.08 6.98 1.39
CA GLY A 139 0.99 7.63 0.45
C GLY A 139 1.00 6.89 -0.88
N SER A 140 2.20 6.53 -1.34
CA SER A 140 2.41 5.73 -2.56
C SER A 140 2.21 4.22 -2.37
N GLY A 141 1.74 3.76 -1.22
CA GLY A 141 1.30 2.38 -0.99
C GLY A 141 2.36 1.40 -0.52
N HIS A 142 3.54 1.85 -0.08
CA HIS A 142 4.67 0.94 0.26
C HIS A 142 4.32 -0.09 1.34
N ILE A 143 3.59 0.30 2.39
CA ILE A 143 3.15 -0.65 3.43
C ILE A 143 2.15 -1.65 2.85
N LEU A 144 1.21 -1.21 2.02
CA LEU A 144 0.22 -2.08 1.37
C LEU A 144 0.89 -3.07 0.40
N ILE A 145 1.94 -2.66 -0.31
CA ILE A 145 2.73 -3.51 -1.21
C ILE A 145 3.46 -4.60 -0.42
N GLU A 146 4.14 -4.25 0.69
CA GLU A 146 4.78 -5.27 1.52
C GLU A 146 3.75 -6.18 2.19
N ALA A 147 2.61 -5.64 2.62
CA ALA A 147 1.50 -6.44 3.14
C ALA A 147 0.96 -7.42 2.10
N TYR A 148 0.87 -7.01 0.83
CA TYR A 148 0.51 -7.89 -0.28
C TYR A 148 1.48 -9.08 -0.37
N ASN A 149 2.79 -8.85 -0.29
CA ASN A 149 3.81 -9.91 -0.39
C ASN A 149 3.68 -10.92 0.76
N VAL A 150 3.56 -10.45 2.00
CA VAL A 150 3.40 -11.33 3.18
C VAL A 150 2.10 -12.12 3.09
N LEU A 151 0.99 -11.48 2.69
CA LEU A 151 -0.29 -12.16 2.51
C LEU A 151 -0.22 -13.19 1.39
N LYS A 152 0.43 -12.88 0.26
CA LYS A 152 0.63 -13.84 -0.84
C LYS A 152 1.31 -15.10 -0.34
N ALA A 153 2.41 -14.98 0.41
CA ALA A 153 3.08 -16.14 1.01
C ALA A 153 2.15 -16.96 1.93
N ILE A 154 1.32 -16.28 2.73
CA ILE A 154 0.29 -16.92 3.57
C ILE A 154 -0.73 -17.71 2.72
N TYR A 155 -1.30 -17.09 1.69
CA TYR A 155 -2.26 -17.75 0.81
C TYR A 155 -1.63 -18.94 0.05
N GLU A 156 -0.38 -18.81 -0.40
CA GLU A 156 0.35 -19.89 -1.07
C GLU A 156 0.61 -21.07 -0.12
N GLU A 157 1.03 -20.81 1.13
CA GLU A 157 1.20 -21.84 2.16
C GLU A 157 -0.11 -22.58 2.45
N ARG A 158 -1.25 -21.88 2.41
CA ARG A 158 -2.59 -22.47 2.59
C ARG A 158 -3.09 -23.21 1.35
N GLY A 159 -2.33 -23.23 0.25
CA GLY A 159 -2.62 -24.00 -0.95
C GLY A 159 -3.61 -23.32 -1.90
N PHE A 160 -3.81 -22.01 -1.78
CA PHE A 160 -4.62 -21.25 -2.73
C PHE A 160 -3.95 -21.22 -4.10
N ARG A 161 -4.77 -21.12 -5.15
CA ARG A 161 -4.27 -21.08 -6.52
C ARG A 161 -3.63 -19.72 -6.76
N SER A 162 -2.35 -19.69 -7.14
CA SER A 162 -1.58 -18.44 -7.34
C SER A 162 -2.30 -17.39 -8.19
N ARG A 163 -3.07 -17.81 -9.20
CA ARG A 163 -3.84 -16.90 -10.07
C ARG A 163 -5.06 -16.22 -9.41
N ASP A 164 -5.55 -16.74 -8.30
CA ASP A 164 -6.75 -16.25 -7.61
C ASP A 164 -6.37 -15.39 -6.39
N ILE A 165 -5.17 -15.62 -5.82
CA ILE A 165 -4.59 -14.89 -4.68
C ILE A 165 -4.62 -13.37 -4.87
N PRO A 166 -4.18 -12.78 -6.01
CA PRO A 166 -4.09 -11.32 -6.13
C PRO A 166 -5.44 -10.63 -5.92
N LYS A 167 -6.49 -11.18 -6.53
CA LYS A 167 -7.86 -10.65 -6.37
C LYS A 167 -8.32 -10.76 -4.91
N MET A 168 -8.05 -11.89 -4.27
CA MET A 168 -8.45 -12.11 -2.88
C MET A 168 -7.76 -11.14 -1.92
N ILE A 169 -6.46 -10.89 -2.11
CA ILE A 169 -5.71 -9.92 -1.31
C ILE A 169 -6.26 -8.51 -1.49
N LEU A 170 -6.47 -8.09 -2.73
CA LEU A 170 -6.94 -6.73 -3.04
C LEU A 170 -8.36 -6.47 -2.52
N GLU A 171 -9.26 -7.46 -2.57
CA GLU A 171 -10.66 -7.28 -2.18
C GLU A 171 -10.89 -7.51 -0.68
N ASN A 172 -10.18 -8.48 -0.08
CA ASN A 172 -10.44 -8.90 1.29
C ASN A 172 -9.45 -8.32 2.29
N ASN A 173 -8.19 -8.10 1.93
CA ASN A 173 -7.16 -7.86 2.93
C ASN A 173 -6.70 -6.41 3.03
N LEU A 174 -6.49 -5.74 1.90
CA LEU A 174 -5.82 -4.44 1.87
C LEU A 174 -6.79 -3.27 1.83
N TYR A 175 -6.58 -2.31 2.71
CA TYR A 175 -7.34 -1.06 2.84
C TYR A 175 -6.37 0.11 2.99
N GLY A 176 -6.50 1.12 2.14
CA GLY A 176 -5.67 2.31 2.14
C GLY A 176 -6.50 3.57 2.21
N LEU A 177 -6.08 4.53 3.02
CA LEU A 177 -6.61 5.89 3.01
C LEU A 177 -5.47 6.87 2.83
N ASP A 178 -5.70 7.95 2.10
CA ASP A 178 -4.80 9.10 2.07
C ASP A 178 -5.60 10.40 1.94
N ILE A 179 -5.02 11.54 2.32
CA ILE A 179 -5.65 12.85 2.12
C ILE A 179 -5.35 13.42 0.73
N ASP A 180 -4.25 13.00 0.09
CA ASP A 180 -3.91 13.40 -1.28
C ASP A 180 -4.51 12.40 -2.28
N ASP A 181 -5.37 12.88 -3.18
CA ASP A 181 -6.01 12.09 -4.24
C ASP A 181 -4.98 11.38 -5.13
N ARG A 182 -3.86 12.03 -5.46
CA ARG A 182 -2.83 11.48 -6.35
C ARG A 182 -2.06 10.38 -5.63
N ALA A 183 -1.78 10.55 -4.34
CA ALA A 183 -1.14 9.50 -3.53
C ALA A 183 -2.01 8.24 -3.51
N ALA A 184 -3.31 8.37 -3.19
CA ALA A 184 -4.25 7.24 -3.20
C ALA A 184 -4.34 6.56 -4.58
N GLN A 185 -4.39 7.33 -5.68
CA GLN A 185 -4.38 6.80 -7.04
C GLN A 185 -3.10 6.02 -7.37
N LEU A 186 -1.94 6.55 -6.98
CA LEU A 186 -0.64 5.89 -7.21
C LEU A 186 -0.50 4.60 -6.40
N SER A 187 -0.96 4.61 -5.15
CA SER A 187 -1.03 3.41 -4.31
C SER A 187 -1.91 2.33 -4.97
N GLY A 188 -3.09 2.72 -5.45
CA GLY A 188 -3.98 1.82 -6.19
C GLY A 188 -3.35 1.28 -7.49
N PHE A 189 -2.66 2.13 -8.24
CA PHE A 189 -1.95 1.72 -9.46
C PHE A 189 -0.80 0.75 -9.17
N ALA A 190 0.04 1.03 -8.16
CA ALA A 190 1.13 0.15 -7.77
C ALA A 190 0.63 -1.22 -7.33
N LEU A 191 -0.42 -1.27 -6.50
CA LEU A 191 -1.06 -2.53 -6.11
C LEU A 191 -1.61 -3.31 -7.30
N MET A 192 -2.24 -2.64 -8.26
CA MET A 192 -2.74 -3.29 -9.47
C MET A 192 -1.61 -3.81 -10.38
N MET A 193 -0.47 -3.12 -10.45
CA MET A 193 0.70 -3.59 -11.19
C MET A 193 1.36 -4.79 -10.49
N MET A 194 1.46 -4.76 -9.16
CA MET A 194 1.93 -5.91 -8.38
C MET A 194 1.04 -7.14 -8.61
N ALA A 195 -0.28 -6.96 -8.49
CA ALA A 195 -1.25 -8.02 -8.75
C ALA A 195 -1.24 -8.53 -10.20
N ARG A 196 -0.83 -7.67 -11.14
CA ARG A 196 -0.70 -8.01 -12.57
C ARG A 196 0.48 -8.92 -12.86
N ASP A 197 1.57 -8.77 -12.12
CA ASP A 197 2.73 -9.65 -12.23
C ASP A 197 2.34 -11.10 -11.88
N ASP A 198 1.55 -11.25 -10.81
CA ASP A 198 1.03 -12.55 -10.35
C ASP A 198 -0.11 -13.10 -11.20
N ASP A 199 -1.01 -12.23 -11.68
CA ASP A 199 -2.13 -12.62 -12.54
C ASP A 199 -2.20 -11.75 -13.80
N LYS A 200 -1.72 -12.34 -14.90
CA LYS A 200 -1.80 -11.77 -16.26
C LYS A 200 -3.23 -11.55 -16.79
N ARG A 201 -4.27 -11.73 -15.99
CA ARG A 201 -5.66 -11.38 -16.35
C ARG A 201 -6.33 -10.44 -15.34
N ILE A 202 -5.59 -9.90 -14.37
CA ILE A 202 -6.17 -9.16 -13.23
C ILE A 202 -7.10 -8.02 -13.66
N PHE A 203 -6.74 -7.27 -14.71
CA PHE A 203 -7.55 -6.16 -15.25
C PHE A 203 -8.91 -6.61 -15.81
N THR A 204 -9.08 -7.88 -16.16
CA THR A 204 -10.35 -8.45 -16.63
C THR A 204 -11.20 -9.06 -15.51
N ARG A 205 -10.70 -9.12 -14.28
CA ARG A 205 -11.36 -9.81 -13.16
C ARG A 205 -12.34 -8.95 -12.36
N ASN A 206 -12.57 -7.70 -12.80
CA ASN A 206 -13.40 -6.71 -12.11
C ASN A 206 -13.06 -6.63 -10.62
N VAL A 207 -11.79 -6.31 -10.33
CA VAL A 207 -11.27 -6.23 -8.96
C VAL A 207 -11.73 -4.94 -8.31
N ARG A 208 -12.22 -5.03 -7.08
CA ARG A 208 -12.48 -3.86 -6.25
C ARG A 208 -11.29 -3.56 -5.34
N LEU A 209 -10.66 -2.40 -5.54
CA LEU A 209 -9.66 -1.88 -4.61
C LEU A 209 -10.34 -1.16 -3.45
N ASN A 210 -9.75 -1.27 -2.25
CA ASN A 210 -10.17 -0.51 -1.07
C ASN A 210 -9.14 0.57 -0.70
N VAL A 211 -8.56 1.24 -1.71
CA VAL A 211 -7.71 2.41 -1.54
C VAL A 211 -8.49 3.65 -1.92
N LEU A 212 -8.69 4.57 -0.97
CA LEU A 212 -9.54 5.75 -1.14
C LEU A 212 -8.83 7.01 -0.67
N SER A 213 -9.15 8.14 -1.28
CA SER A 213 -8.77 9.44 -0.73
C SER A 213 -9.88 10.02 0.15
N LEU A 214 -9.50 10.66 1.26
CA LEU A 214 -10.40 11.34 2.16
C LEU A 214 -10.84 12.68 1.58
N GLN A 215 -12.15 12.88 1.50
CA GLN A 215 -12.75 14.10 0.97
C GLN A 215 -13.23 15.00 2.11
N GLU A 216 -12.99 16.30 2.01
CA GLU A 216 -13.52 17.27 2.99
C GLU A 216 -15.04 17.24 3.00
N SER A 217 -15.65 17.26 4.19
CA SER A 217 -17.12 17.27 4.33
C SER A 217 -17.72 18.67 4.43
N ASN A 218 -16.92 19.73 4.25
CA ASN A 218 -17.33 21.14 4.40
C ASN A 218 -18.50 21.53 3.49
N HIS A 219 -18.71 20.81 2.38
CA HIS A 219 -19.79 21.01 1.42
C HIS A 219 -21.03 20.13 1.69
N ILE A 220 -20.98 19.23 2.67
CA ILE A 220 -22.09 18.35 3.05
C ILE A 220 -22.97 19.11 4.04
N ALA A 221 -24.16 19.54 3.60
CA ALA A 221 -25.15 20.14 4.48
C ALA A 221 -25.71 19.07 5.45
N TYR A 222 -25.42 19.21 6.74
CA TYR A 222 -26.04 18.39 7.78
C TYR A 222 -27.50 18.81 7.98
N SER A 223 -28.44 17.98 7.53
CA SER A 223 -29.88 18.17 7.77
C SER A 223 -30.30 17.60 9.14
N GLY A 224 -29.66 18.05 10.22
CA GLY A 224 -30.00 17.66 11.58
C GLY A 224 -30.40 18.89 12.39
N GLU A 225 -31.70 19.09 12.59
CA GLU A 225 -32.21 19.98 13.63
C GLU A 225 -31.71 19.45 14.98
N VAL A 226 -30.83 20.20 15.64
CA VAL A 226 -30.58 20.02 17.07
C VAL A 226 -31.73 20.76 17.78
N GLU A 227 -32.80 20.06 18.09
CA GLU A 227 -33.78 20.55 19.07
C GLU A 227 -33.02 20.78 20.39
N GLN A 228 -33.05 22.03 20.86
CA GLN A 228 -32.51 22.47 22.15
C GLN A 228 -33.41 22.03 23.30
#